data_AF-A0AAV0J312-F1
#
_entry.id   AF-A0AAV0J312-F1
#
_cell.length_a   1.000
_cell.length_b   1.000
_cell.length_c   1.000
_cell.angle_alpha   90.00
_cell.angle_beta   90.00
_cell.angle_gamma   90.00
#
_symmetry.space_group_name_H-M   'P 1'
#
loop_
_entity.id
_entity.type
_entity.pdbx_description
1 polymer ?
#
loop_
_entity_poly.entity_id
_entity_poly.type
_entity_poly.pdbx_seq_one_letter_code
_entity_poly.pdbx_strand_id
1 'polypeptide(L)'
;IFLTAILFALLCLHKQLFIHPPIHPLVPTKQSKKNQSTMAVKVYGPAYASPKRVIACLIEKGIDFETIPIDLLKGEHKAPDFLQLQPFGSLPVIQDGDYTLLGKVLDVYEQRLSESKYLAGDFFSLADLSHLPFTQYLVGPIGKEYMIRSRKHVSAWWDDISGRDSWKRVLELESKGWAGN
;
A
#
# COMPACT_ATOMS: atom_id res chain seq x y z
N ILE A 1 1.51 -2.04 -10.11
CA ILE A 1 1.85 -0.67 -9.68
C ILE A 1 1.58 -0.48 -8.18
N PHE A 2 0.36 -0.67 -7.66
CA PHE A 2 0.16 -0.80 -6.20
C PHE A 2 0.87 -2.01 -5.58
N LEU A 3 0.93 -3.12 -6.32
CA LEU A 3 1.73 -4.30 -5.98
C LEU A 3 3.25 -4.03 -5.94
N THR A 4 3.75 -3.05 -6.68
CA THR A 4 5.17 -2.68 -6.68
C THR A 4 5.46 -1.66 -5.59
N ALA A 5 4.53 -0.73 -5.29
CA ALA A 5 4.63 0.18 -4.15
C ALA A 5 4.66 -0.56 -2.80
N ILE A 6 3.85 -1.62 -2.63
CA ILE A 6 3.87 -2.47 -1.43
C ILE A 6 5.20 -3.23 -1.31
N LEU A 7 5.72 -3.78 -2.41
CA LEU A 7 7.00 -4.47 -2.41
C LEU A 7 8.16 -3.49 -2.16
N PHE A 8 8.12 -2.30 -2.75
CA PHE A 8 9.13 -1.26 -2.56
C PHE A 8 9.10 -0.69 -1.13
N ALA A 9 7.91 -0.46 -0.55
CA ALA A 9 7.78 -0.04 0.84
C ALA A 9 8.27 -1.13 1.81
N LEU A 10 7.97 -2.40 1.54
CA LEU A 10 8.50 -3.54 2.31
C LEU A 10 10.02 -3.70 2.16
N LEU A 11 10.57 -3.42 0.98
CA LEU A 11 12.02 -3.40 0.71
C LEU A 11 12.71 -2.19 1.38
N CYS A 12 12.07 -1.02 1.43
CA CYS A 12 12.61 0.20 2.05
C CYS A 12 12.56 0.18 3.57
N LEU A 13 11.60 -0.52 4.18
CA LEU A 13 11.45 -0.63 5.63
C LEU A 13 12.57 -1.43 6.32
N HIS A 14 13.33 -2.25 5.60
CA HIS A 14 14.47 -3.00 6.14
C HIS A 14 15.69 -2.83 5.22
N LYS A 15 16.73 -2.12 5.69
CA LYS A 15 18.09 -2.08 5.06
C LYS A 15 18.80 -3.44 5.05
N GLN A 16 18.09 -4.57 4.95
CA GLN A 16 18.68 -5.90 4.96
C GLN A 16 17.80 -6.88 4.18
N LEU A 17 18.18 -7.08 2.92
CA LEU A 17 17.82 -8.25 2.13
C LEU A 17 19.07 -8.71 1.37
N PHE A 18 20.03 -9.29 2.12
CA PHE A 18 20.59 -10.54 1.64
C PHE A 18 19.58 -11.62 2.03
N ILE A 19 18.89 -12.19 1.05
CA ILE A 19 18.27 -13.51 1.22
C ILE A 19 19.45 -14.47 1.31
N HIS A 20 19.94 -14.75 2.51
CA HIS A 20 20.78 -15.93 2.69
C HIS A 20 19.89 -17.17 2.47
N PRO A 21 20.33 -18.15 1.67
CA PRO A 21 19.60 -19.40 1.56
C PRO A 21 19.47 -20.05 2.95
N PRO A 22 18.36 -20.74 3.25
CA PRO A 22 18.19 -21.37 4.54
C PRO A 22 19.20 -22.52 4.69
N ILE A 23 20.29 -22.29 5.42
CA ILE A 23 21.12 -23.34 5.98
C ILE A 23 20.40 -23.77 7.26
N HIS A 24 19.34 -24.58 7.13
CA HIS A 24 18.89 -25.60 8.09
C HIS A 24 17.46 -26.07 7.74
N PRO A 25 17.18 -27.37 7.80
CA PRO A 25 15.83 -27.90 7.56
C PRO A 25 14.86 -27.42 8.64
N LEU A 26 13.64 -27.08 8.21
CA LEU A 26 12.52 -26.68 9.07
C LEU A 26 12.17 -27.81 10.05
N VAL A 27 12.68 -27.71 11.29
CA VAL A 27 12.23 -28.53 12.40
C VAL A 27 10.95 -27.90 12.98
N PRO A 28 9.83 -28.64 13.10
CA PRO A 28 8.63 -28.12 13.77
C PRO A 28 8.93 -28.00 15.27
N THR A 29 9.12 -26.77 15.75
CA THR A 29 9.28 -26.50 17.18
C THR A 29 7.91 -26.41 17.84
N LYS A 30 7.73 -27.20 18.91
CA LYS A 30 6.54 -27.19 19.77
C LYS A 30 6.30 -25.78 20.31
N GLN A 31 5.12 -25.23 20.02
CA GLN A 31 4.65 -23.97 20.59
C GLN A 31 4.60 -24.06 22.12
N SER A 32 5.44 -23.28 22.80
CA SER A 32 5.28 -22.99 24.22
C SER A 32 4.32 -21.80 24.36
N LYS A 33 3.27 -21.98 25.17
CA LYS A 33 2.27 -20.96 25.45
C LYS A 33 2.93 -19.74 26.10
N LYS A 34 3.04 -18.63 25.37
CA LYS A 34 3.17 -17.30 25.96
C LYS A 34 1.86 -16.54 25.71
N ASN A 35 1.16 -16.27 26.81
CA ASN A 35 0.09 -15.30 26.88
C ASN A 35 0.68 -13.92 26.55
N GLN A 36 0.42 -13.42 25.35
CA GLN A 36 0.42 -12.01 25.04
C GLN A 36 -0.77 -11.77 24.12
N SER A 37 -1.67 -10.89 24.54
CA SER A 37 -2.73 -10.33 23.71
C SER A 37 -2.07 -9.50 22.60
N THR A 38 -1.59 -10.14 21.54
CA THR A 38 -1.11 -9.47 20.34
C THR A 38 -2.30 -9.29 19.40
N MET A 39 -2.60 -8.04 19.04
CA MET A 39 -3.59 -7.74 18.01
C MET A 39 -3.09 -8.38 16.70
N ALA A 40 -3.67 -9.51 16.31
CA ALA A 40 -3.24 -10.24 15.13
C ALA A 40 -3.40 -9.36 13.88
N VAL A 41 -2.36 -9.33 13.03
CA VAL A 41 -2.42 -8.63 11.74
C VAL A 41 -3.51 -9.27 10.89
N LYS A 42 -4.44 -8.48 10.35
CA LYS A 42 -5.53 -8.98 9.51
C LYS A 42 -5.18 -8.81 8.05
N VAL A 43 -5.27 -9.89 7.28
CA VAL A 43 -5.09 -9.89 5.83
C VAL A 43 -6.44 -10.15 5.18
N TYR A 44 -7.03 -9.14 4.55
CA TYR A 44 -8.27 -9.29 3.81
C TYR A 44 -7.98 -9.71 2.39
N GLY A 45 -8.63 -10.79 1.97
CA GLY A 45 -8.54 -11.30 0.62
C GLY A 45 -8.51 -12.82 0.57
N PRO A 46 -8.70 -13.39 -0.62
CA PRO A 46 -8.54 -14.81 -0.80
C PRO A 46 -7.07 -15.22 -0.61
N ALA A 47 -6.84 -16.47 -0.21
CA ALA A 47 -5.51 -17.08 -0.21
C ALA A 47 -4.94 -17.32 -1.63
N TYR A 48 -5.50 -16.67 -2.66
CA TYR A 48 -5.04 -16.67 -4.05
C TYR A 48 -4.92 -15.23 -4.58
N ALA A 49 -4.22 -15.04 -5.70
CA ALA A 49 -3.90 -13.72 -6.29
C ALA A 49 -2.96 -12.83 -5.42
N SER A 50 -3.17 -11.51 -5.40
CA SER A 50 -2.26 -10.52 -4.81
C SER A 50 -1.99 -10.68 -3.30
N PRO A 51 -2.93 -11.14 -2.44
CA PRO A 51 -2.66 -11.37 -1.01
C PRO A 51 -1.62 -12.46 -0.72
N LYS A 52 -1.39 -13.41 -1.64
CA LYS A 52 -0.40 -14.50 -1.45
C LYS A 52 0.99 -13.98 -1.11
N ARG A 53 1.41 -12.85 -1.72
CA ARG A 53 2.73 -12.26 -1.49
C ARG A 53 2.87 -11.68 -0.09
N VAL A 54 1.79 -11.07 0.40
CA VAL A 54 1.72 -10.55 1.77
C VAL A 54 1.81 -11.70 2.77
N ILE A 55 1.00 -12.74 2.56
CA ILE A 55 0.99 -13.93 3.40
C ILE A 55 2.39 -14.57 3.45
N ALA A 56 3.03 -14.75 2.28
CA ALA A 56 4.40 -15.25 2.22
C ALA A 56 5.38 -14.37 3.03
N CYS A 57 5.31 -13.04 2.89
CA CYS A 57 6.15 -12.12 3.64
C CYS A 57 5.94 -12.21 5.16
N LEU A 58 4.69 -12.33 5.62
CA LEU A 58 4.37 -12.47 7.05
C LEU A 58 4.90 -13.80 7.61
N ILE A 59 4.77 -14.88 6.84
CA ILE A 59 5.32 -16.20 7.19
C ILE A 59 6.85 -16.14 7.30
N GLU A 60 7.53 -15.61 6.28
CA GLU A 60 9.00 -15.45 6.26
C GLU A 60 9.51 -14.59 7.43
N LYS A 61 8.72 -13.62 7.88
CA LYS A 61 9.03 -12.75 9.03
C LYS A 61 8.62 -13.34 10.38
N GLY A 62 7.92 -14.48 10.43
CA GLY A 62 7.40 -15.06 11.67
C GLY A 62 6.35 -14.18 12.37
N ILE A 63 5.57 -13.40 11.62
CA ILE A 63 4.51 -12.54 12.16
C ILE A 63 3.19 -13.31 12.14
N ASP A 64 2.51 -13.36 13.30
CA ASP A 64 1.18 -13.96 13.40
C ASP A 64 0.11 -13.08 12.73
N PHE A 65 -0.77 -13.72 11.94
CA PHE A 65 -1.83 -13.03 11.20
C PHE A 65 -3.11 -13.87 11.11
N GLU A 66 -4.22 -13.18 10.88
CA GLU A 66 -5.54 -13.74 10.59
C GLU A 66 -5.91 -13.41 9.13
N THR A 67 -6.46 -14.39 8.39
CA THR A 67 -6.99 -14.15 7.05
C THR A 67 -8.49 -13.94 7.08
N ILE A 68 -8.97 -12.83 6.52
CA ILE A 68 -10.39 -12.53 6.36
C ILE A 68 -10.77 -12.78 4.90
N PRO A 69 -11.58 -13.81 4.60
CA PRO A 69 -11.96 -14.13 3.23
C PRO A 69 -12.81 -13.01 2.63
N ILE A 70 -12.53 -12.68 1.37
CA ILE A 70 -13.30 -11.72 0.56
C ILE A 70 -13.61 -12.38 -0.77
N ASP A 71 -14.89 -12.49 -1.11
CA ASP A 71 -15.37 -13.03 -2.37
C ASP A 71 -15.24 -11.97 -3.47
N LEU A 72 -14.20 -12.15 -4.29
CA LEU A 72 -13.93 -11.28 -5.43
C LEU A 72 -14.97 -11.42 -6.54
N LEU A 73 -15.56 -12.61 -6.72
CA LEU A 73 -16.54 -12.87 -7.77
C LEU A 73 -17.87 -12.20 -7.45
N LYS A 74 -18.26 -12.17 -6.18
CA LYS A 74 -19.45 -11.44 -5.71
C LYS A 74 -19.24 -9.93 -5.58
N GLY A 75 -18.02 -9.44 -5.78
CA GLY A 75 -17.73 -8.01 -5.72
C GLY A 75 -17.62 -7.44 -4.30
N GLU A 76 -17.40 -8.27 -3.27
CA GLU A 76 -17.37 -7.83 -1.86
C GLU A 76 -16.28 -6.77 -1.58
N HIS A 77 -15.18 -6.81 -2.33
CA HIS A 77 -14.12 -5.80 -2.33
C HIS A 77 -14.58 -4.39 -2.76
N LYS A 78 -15.80 -4.25 -3.29
CA LYS A 78 -16.43 -2.97 -3.66
C LYS A 78 -17.53 -2.56 -2.67
N ALA A 79 -17.84 -3.38 -1.68
CA ALA A 79 -18.84 -3.06 -0.68
C ALA A 79 -18.41 -1.80 0.12
N PRO A 80 -19.36 -0.96 0.58
CA PRO A 80 -19.05 0.26 1.32
C PRO A 80 -18.11 0.03 2.50
N ASP A 81 -18.34 -1.03 3.29
CA ASP A 81 -17.52 -1.39 4.45
C ASP A 81 -16.07 -1.71 4.04
N PHE A 82 -15.87 -2.32 2.88
CA PHE A 82 -14.55 -2.61 2.34
C PHE A 82 -13.85 -1.35 1.82
N LEU A 83 -14.59 -0.44 1.17
CA LEU A 83 -14.06 0.83 0.68
C LEU A 83 -13.63 1.78 1.81
N GLN A 84 -14.22 1.63 3.01
CA GLN A 84 -13.73 2.32 4.20
C GLN A 84 -12.30 1.88 4.56
N LEU A 85 -12.01 0.58 4.47
CA LEU A 85 -10.67 0.03 4.71
C LEU A 85 -9.70 0.33 3.55
N GLN A 86 -10.18 0.19 2.32
CA GLN A 86 -9.37 0.31 1.11
C GLN A 86 -10.11 1.08 0.03
N PRO A 87 -9.82 2.39 -0.10
CA PRO A 87 -10.58 3.29 -0.98
C PRO A 87 -10.54 2.90 -2.46
N PHE A 88 -9.56 2.12 -2.90
CA PHE A 88 -9.42 1.73 -4.30
C PHE A 88 -10.22 0.48 -4.67
N GLY A 89 -10.96 -0.11 -3.72
CA GLY A 89 -11.68 -1.37 -3.92
C GLY A 89 -10.76 -2.45 -4.53
N SER A 90 -9.52 -2.53 -4.05
CA SER A 90 -8.47 -3.39 -4.63
C SER A 90 -7.79 -4.18 -3.52
N LEU A 91 -7.38 -5.42 -3.80
CA LEU A 91 -6.65 -6.25 -2.84
C LEU A 91 -5.14 -6.22 -3.06
N PRO A 92 -4.32 -6.47 -2.02
CA PRO A 92 -4.68 -6.86 -0.65
C PRO A 92 -4.97 -5.68 0.28
N VAL A 93 -5.68 -5.95 1.38
CA VAL A 93 -5.75 -5.03 2.53
C VAL A 93 -5.09 -5.71 3.72
N ILE A 94 -4.16 -5.01 4.34
CA ILE A 94 -3.56 -5.43 5.59
C ILE A 94 -3.96 -4.40 6.63
N GLN A 95 -4.47 -4.88 7.76
CA GLN A 95 -4.78 -4.06 8.91
C GLN A 95 -3.98 -4.55 10.11
N ASP A 96 -3.33 -3.62 10.79
CA ASP A 96 -2.56 -3.85 12.00
C ASP A 96 -3.02 -2.82 13.05
N GLY A 97 -3.88 -3.26 13.97
CA GLY A 97 -4.65 -2.36 14.84
C GLY A 97 -5.51 -1.39 14.03
N ASP A 98 -5.33 -0.09 14.28
CA ASP A 98 -6.03 0.99 13.56
C ASP A 98 -5.33 1.40 12.25
N TYR A 99 -4.15 0.83 11.96
CA TYR A 99 -3.37 1.18 10.78
C TYR A 99 -3.69 0.26 9.61
N THR A 100 -4.05 0.85 8.46
CA THR A 100 -4.12 0.13 7.18
C THR A 100 -2.78 0.19 6.46
N LEU A 101 -2.53 -0.78 5.58
CA LEU A 101 -1.32 -0.83 4.75
C LEU A 101 -1.03 0.49 4.04
N LEU A 102 -2.07 1.16 3.52
CA LEU A 102 -1.92 2.43 2.83
C LEU A 102 -1.36 3.52 3.75
N GLY A 103 -1.85 3.63 4.98
CA GLY A 103 -1.32 4.57 5.97
C GLY A 103 0.17 4.34 6.23
N LYS A 104 0.57 3.08 6.46
CA LYS A 104 1.98 2.73 6.69
C LYS A 104 2.88 3.02 5.50
N VAL A 105 2.41 2.78 4.27
CA VAL A 105 3.16 3.11 3.05
C VAL A 105 3.38 4.62 2.95
N LEU A 106 2.36 5.42 3.25
CA LEU A 106 2.49 6.87 3.25
C LEU A 106 3.44 7.38 4.34
N ASP A 107 3.54 6.71 5.49
CA ASP A 107 4.55 7.03 6.52
C ASP A 107 5.98 6.74 6.04
N VAL A 108 6.17 5.64 5.30
CA VAL A 108 7.46 5.35 4.65
C VAL A 108 7.80 6.42 3.61
N TYR A 109 6.80 6.92 2.87
CA TYR A 109 7.01 7.99 1.90
C TYR A 109 7.36 9.30 2.60
N GLU A 110 6.71 9.62 3.72
CA GLU A 110 7.04 10.79 4.53
C GLU A 110 8.50 10.77 4.96
N GLN A 111 9.00 9.63 5.43
CA GLN A 111 10.41 9.49 5.78
C GLN A 111 11.31 9.65 4.53
N ARG A 112 11.00 8.96 3.43
CA ARG A 112 11.81 9.02 2.20
C ARG A 112 11.88 10.44 1.63
N LEU A 113 10.76 11.14 1.60
CA LEU A 113 10.63 12.50 1.06
C LEU A 113 11.18 13.57 2.02
N SER A 114 11.50 13.21 3.26
CA SER A 114 12.30 14.06 4.14
C SER A 114 13.78 14.10 3.76
N GLU A 115 14.26 13.07 3.05
CA GLU A 115 15.67 12.91 2.64
C GLU A 115 15.91 13.18 1.15
N SER A 116 14.88 13.15 0.31
CA SER A 116 14.99 13.30 -1.14
C SER A 116 13.77 14.01 -1.71
N LYS A 117 13.94 14.71 -2.83
CA LYS A 117 12.83 15.48 -3.42
C LYS A 117 11.69 14.58 -3.95
N TYR A 118 12.03 13.43 -4.51
CA TYR A 118 11.12 12.46 -5.11
C TYR A 118 11.37 11.06 -4.57
N LEU A 119 10.44 10.12 -4.82
CA LEU A 119 10.53 8.77 -4.28
C LEU A 119 11.83 8.05 -4.70
N ALA A 120 12.30 8.30 -5.92
CA ALA A 120 13.51 7.71 -6.50
C ALA A 120 14.79 8.55 -6.31
N GLY A 121 14.76 9.65 -5.56
CA GLY A 121 15.90 10.56 -5.39
C GLY A 121 15.56 11.99 -5.80
N ASP A 122 16.47 12.67 -6.51
CA ASP A 122 16.36 14.11 -6.78
C ASP A 122 15.72 14.46 -8.12
N PHE A 123 15.26 13.47 -8.88
CA PHE A 123 14.58 13.65 -10.17
C PHE A 123 13.19 13.02 -10.19
N PHE A 124 12.26 13.66 -10.91
CA PHE A 124 10.91 13.14 -11.12
C PHE A 124 10.98 11.86 -11.96
N SER A 125 10.39 10.78 -11.46
CA SER A 125 10.53 9.45 -12.06
C SER A 125 9.17 8.79 -12.28
N LEU A 126 9.21 7.61 -12.92
CA LEU A 126 8.02 6.78 -13.05
C LEU A 126 7.46 6.32 -11.68
N ALA A 127 8.31 6.26 -10.64
CA ALA A 127 7.86 5.98 -9.29
C ALA A 127 6.85 7.05 -8.85
N ASP A 128 7.12 8.32 -9.08
CA ASP A 128 6.25 9.44 -8.72
C ASP A 128 5.02 9.53 -9.64
N LEU A 129 5.24 9.48 -10.95
CA LEU A 129 4.17 9.56 -11.97
C LEU A 129 3.07 8.52 -11.73
N SER A 130 3.46 7.31 -11.33
CA SER A 130 2.52 6.20 -11.13
C SER A 130 1.54 6.39 -9.97
N HIS A 131 1.79 7.34 -9.08
CA HIS A 131 0.93 7.66 -7.94
C HIS A 131 -0.16 8.68 -8.26
N LEU A 132 -0.05 9.42 -9.38
CA LEU A 132 -0.98 10.51 -9.70
C LEU A 132 -2.46 10.09 -9.75
N PRO A 133 -2.86 9.02 -10.47
CA PRO A 133 -4.29 8.70 -10.61
C PRO A 133 -4.94 8.31 -9.28
N PHE A 134 -4.26 7.47 -8.50
CA PHE A 134 -4.80 6.98 -7.24
C PHE A 134 -4.79 8.07 -6.15
N THR A 135 -3.76 8.91 -6.11
CA THR A 135 -3.69 10.01 -5.14
C THR A 135 -4.70 11.10 -5.48
N GLN A 136 -4.94 11.39 -6.77
CA GLN A 136 -6.04 12.25 -7.22
C GLN A 136 -7.39 11.71 -6.74
N TYR A 137 -7.58 10.39 -6.82
CA TYR A 137 -8.80 9.75 -6.34
C TYR A 137 -8.97 9.92 -4.82
N LEU A 138 -7.89 9.79 -4.03
CA LEU A 138 -7.89 10.03 -2.58
C LEU A 138 -8.24 11.48 -2.21
N VAL A 139 -7.61 12.44 -2.89
CA VAL A 139 -7.72 13.87 -2.59
C VAL A 139 -9.01 14.48 -3.16
N GLY A 140 -9.61 13.86 -4.18
CA GLY A 140 -10.88 14.31 -4.76
C GLY A 140 -12.09 13.54 -4.23
N PRO A 141 -12.69 12.66 -5.05
CA PRO A 141 -14.08 12.20 -4.91
C PRO A 141 -14.40 11.41 -3.65
N ILE A 142 -13.40 10.86 -2.94
CA ILE A 142 -13.65 9.96 -1.80
C ILE A 142 -13.46 10.63 -0.43
N GLY A 143 -13.05 11.90 -0.39
CA GLY A 143 -12.90 12.66 0.86
C GLY A 143 -11.81 12.14 1.82
N LYS A 144 -10.79 11.41 1.32
CA LYS A 144 -9.66 10.91 2.13
C LYS A 144 -8.40 11.75 1.95
N GLU A 145 -8.55 13.04 1.62
CA GLU A 145 -7.43 13.96 1.45
C GLU A 145 -6.55 14.07 2.70
N TYR A 146 -7.12 13.88 3.90
CA TYR A 146 -6.40 13.91 5.17
C TYR A 146 -5.25 12.90 5.21
N MET A 147 -5.31 11.80 4.45
CA MET A 147 -4.23 10.82 4.36
C MET A 147 -2.99 11.40 3.68
N ILE A 148 -3.15 12.35 2.77
CA ILE A 148 -2.04 13.03 2.10
C ILE A 148 -1.66 14.28 2.89
N ARG A 149 -2.66 15.07 3.27
CA ARG A 149 -2.49 16.39 3.89
C ARG A 149 -1.95 16.36 5.33
N SER A 150 -2.12 15.26 6.06
CA SER A 150 -1.57 15.12 7.42
C SER A 150 -0.05 14.88 7.47
N ARG A 151 0.59 14.65 6.32
CA ARG A 151 2.01 14.32 6.18
C ARG A 151 2.70 15.46 5.44
N LYS A 152 3.69 16.10 6.07
CA LYS A 152 4.28 17.35 5.59
C LYS A 152 4.98 17.15 4.24
N HIS A 153 5.88 16.17 4.16
CA HIS A 153 6.69 15.91 2.97
C HIS A 153 5.85 15.27 1.86
N VAL A 154 4.95 14.34 2.20
CA VAL A 154 4.00 13.75 1.24
C VAL A 154 3.04 14.79 0.68
N SER A 155 2.52 15.72 1.49
CA SER A 155 1.66 16.80 1.00
C SER A 155 2.42 17.71 0.03
N ALA A 156 3.64 18.12 0.37
CA ALA A 156 4.45 18.97 -0.52
C ALA A 156 4.82 18.25 -1.83
N TRP A 157 5.17 16.97 -1.75
CA TRP A 157 5.43 16.13 -2.93
C TRP A 157 4.19 16.00 -3.81
N TRP A 158 3.01 15.78 -3.21
CA TRP A 158 1.75 15.73 -3.94
C TRP A 158 1.45 17.03 -4.68
N ASP A 159 1.61 18.18 -4.04
CA ASP A 159 1.40 19.49 -4.67
C ASP A 159 2.36 19.71 -5.85
N ASP A 160 3.62 19.29 -5.74
CA ASP A 160 4.60 19.36 -6.84
C ASP A 160 4.20 18.45 -8.02
N ILE A 161 3.99 17.15 -7.79
CA ILE A 161 3.74 16.20 -8.87
C ILE A 161 2.39 16.41 -9.56
N SER A 162 1.35 16.80 -8.81
CA SER A 162 0.03 17.09 -9.35
C SER A 162 -0.04 18.45 -10.04
N GLY A 163 0.86 19.38 -9.69
CA GLY A 163 0.99 20.68 -10.35
C GLY A 163 1.59 20.62 -11.76
N ARG A 164 2.11 19.46 -12.20
CA ARG A 164 2.77 19.31 -13.50
C ARG A 164 1.79 19.48 -14.67
N ASP A 165 2.24 20.16 -15.72
CA ASP A 165 1.41 20.41 -16.93
C ASP A 165 0.94 19.12 -17.60
N SER A 166 1.77 18.08 -17.58
CA SER A 166 1.39 16.75 -18.07
C SER A 166 0.18 16.18 -17.33
N TRP A 167 0.09 16.38 -16.02
CA TRP A 167 -1.03 15.89 -15.22
C TRP A 167 -2.28 16.74 -15.42
N LYS A 168 -2.14 18.07 -15.39
CA LYS A 168 -3.23 19.01 -15.71
C LYS A 168 -3.86 18.69 -17.06
N ARG A 169 -3.04 18.35 -18.06
CA ARG A 169 -3.51 17.94 -19.38
C ARG A 169 -4.34 16.64 -19.34
N VAL A 170 -3.96 15.67 -18.52
CA VAL A 170 -4.75 14.44 -18.31
C VAL A 170 -6.12 14.78 -17.70
N LEU A 171 -6.15 15.62 -16.66
CA LEU A 171 -7.41 16.05 -16.02
C LEU A 171 -8.31 16.84 -16.98
N GLU A 172 -7.73 17.69 -17.84
CA GLU A 172 -8.48 18.36 -18.90
C GLU A 172 -9.11 17.37 -19.88
N LEU A 173 -8.35 16.35 -20.31
CA LEU A 173 -8.85 15.30 -21.21
C LEU A 173 -9.98 14.49 -20.55
N GLU A 174 -9.85 14.17 -19.27
CA GLU A 174 -10.89 13.50 -18.49
C GLU A 174 -12.15 14.37 -18.39
N SER A 175 -12.02 15.66 -18.06
CA SER A 175 -13.15 16.59 -17.94
C SER A 175 -13.91 16.81 -19.25
N LYS A 176 -13.21 16.70 -20.38
CA LYS A 176 -13.80 16.77 -21.73
C LYS A 176 -14.47 15.46 -22.14
N GLY A 177 -14.54 14.50 -21.22
CA GLY A 177 -15.16 13.20 -21.42
C GLY A 177 -14.42 12.44 -22.50
N TRP A 178 -13.13 12.12 -22.27
CA TRP A 178 -12.33 11.26 -23.15
C TRP A 178 -13.23 10.12 -23.68
N ALA A 179 -13.68 10.32 -24.91
CA ALA A 179 -14.51 9.39 -25.64
C ALA A 179 -13.53 8.36 -26.19
N GLY A 180 -13.36 7.27 -25.44
CA GLY A 180 -12.88 6.04 -26.03
C GLY A 180 -13.97 5.54 -26.97
N ASN A 181 -13.78 5.77 -28.28
CA ASN A 181 -14.31 4.86 -29.29
C ASN A 181 -13.73 3.46 -29.07
#